data_AF-A0A434EXZ9-F1
#
_entry.id   AF-A0A434EXZ9-F1
#
_cell.length_a   1.000
_cell.length_b   1.000
_cell.length_c   1.000
_cell.angle_alpha   90.00
_cell.angle_beta   90.00
_cell.angle_gamma   90.00
#
_symmetry.space_group_name_H-M   'P 1'
#
loop_
_entity.id
_entity.type
_entity.pdbx_description
1 polymer ?
#
loop_
_entity_poly.entity_id
_entity_poly.type
_entity_poly.pdbx_seq_one_letter_code
_entity_poly.pdbx_strand_id
1 'polypeptide(L)'
;AKAIVPSTKKVGGPGARIDIPVTHINASYVRSHFDAIEVGINDAPRANEIVLVLAMTTGPRVHARAGGLEAKDIKGEDGLR
;
A
#
# COMPACT_ATOMS: atom_id res chain seq x y z
N ALA A 1 8.17 2.98 12.47
CA ALA A 1 6.90 3.07 11.75
C ALA A 1 6.01 4.10 12.46
N LYS A 2 5.64 5.17 11.76
CA LYS A 2 4.76 6.23 12.27
C LYS A 2 3.67 6.64 11.27
N ALA A 3 3.85 6.29 9.99
CA ALA A 3 2.86 6.54 8.96
C ALA A 3 1.63 5.63 9.14
N ILE A 4 0.47 6.14 8.75
CA ILE A 4 -0.75 5.33 8.66
C ILE A 4 -0.56 4.23 7.60
N VAL A 5 -1.06 3.03 7.89
CA VAL A 5 -1.15 1.97 6.89
C VAL A 5 -2.25 2.34 5.89
N PRO A 6 -1.94 2.59 4.61
CA PRO A 6 -2.95 2.88 3.61
C PRO A 6 -3.85 1.66 3.41
N SER A 7 -5.13 1.88 3.09
CA SER A 7 -6.07 0.78 2.89
C SER A 7 -7.11 1.10 1.84
N THR A 8 -7.69 0.04 1.28
CA THR A 8 -8.89 0.08 0.46
C THR A 8 -9.74 -1.15 0.76
N LYS A 9 -10.96 -1.20 0.23
CA LYS A 9 -11.87 -2.33 0.38
C LYS A 9 -12.84 -2.38 -0.79
N LYS A 10 -13.31 -3.58 -1.12
CA LYS A 10 -14.28 -3.85 -2.19
C LYS A 10 -15.18 -5.01 -1.77
N VAL A 11 -16.45 -4.94 -2.14
CA VAL A 11 -17.35 -6.10 -2.15
C VAL A 11 -17.31 -6.71 -3.54
N GLY A 12 -17.00 -7.99 -3.64
CA GLY A 12 -16.92 -8.75 -4.89
C GLY A 12 -17.16 -10.23 -4.62
N GLY A 13 -17.44 -10.99 -5.67
CA GLY A 13 -17.54 -12.46 -5.59
C GLY A 13 -16.19 -13.16 -5.78
N PRO A 14 -16.20 -14.51 -5.88
CA PRO A 14 -15.01 -15.29 -6.15
C PRO A 14 -14.20 -14.78 -7.34
N GLY A 15 -12.88 -14.67 -7.17
CA GLY A 15 -11.98 -14.21 -8.24
C GLY A 15 -11.90 -12.69 -8.40
N ALA A 16 -12.66 -11.91 -7.62
CA ALA A 16 -12.56 -10.46 -7.64
C ALA A 16 -11.13 -9.99 -7.31
N ARG A 17 -10.61 -9.08 -8.15
CA ARG A 17 -9.30 -8.45 -7.97
C ARG A 17 -9.44 -7.08 -7.29
N ILE A 18 -8.45 -6.73 -6.49
CA ILE A 18 -8.33 -5.44 -5.79
C ILE A 18 -6.85 -5.01 -5.71
N ASP A 19 -6.59 -3.74 -5.96
CA ASP A 19 -5.27 -3.13 -5.77
C ASP A 19 -5.08 -2.70 -4.32
N ILE A 20 -4.00 -3.16 -3.68
CA ILE A 20 -3.65 -2.77 -2.31
C ILE A 20 -2.58 -1.68 -2.36
N PRO A 21 -2.89 -0.44 -1.94
CA PRO A 21 -1.92 0.64 -1.94
C PRO A 21 -0.86 0.44 -0.85
N VAL A 22 0.35 0.90 -1.10
CA VAL A 22 1.47 0.93 -0.14
C VAL A 22 2.14 2.30 -0.14
N THR A 23 2.64 2.71 1.03
CA THR A 23 3.41 3.95 1.25
C THR A 23 4.60 3.69 2.18
N HIS A 24 5.49 4.67 2.35
CA HIS A 24 6.65 4.51 3.24
C HIS A 24 6.22 4.48 4.72
N ILE A 25 6.68 3.46 5.46
CA ILE A 25 6.24 3.16 6.83
C ILE A 25 6.54 4.26 7.87
N ASN A 26 7.51 5.12 7.59
CA ASN A 26 7.92 6.18 8.52
C ASN A 26 7.34 7.55 8.17
N ALA A 27 6.94 7.78 6.91
CA ALA A 27 6.42 9.06 6.44
C ALA A 27 5.57 8.89 5.17
N SER A 28 4.27 9.21 5.24
CA SER A 28 3.34 8.99 4.13
C SER A 28 3.66 9.80 2.87
N TYR A 29 4.36 10.94 2.95
CA TYR A 29 4.62 11.78 1.77
C TYR A 29 5.89 11.43 0.97
N VAL A 30 6.59 10.35 1.32
CA VAL A 30 7.76 9.89 0.55
C VAL A 30 7.31 9.36 -0.81
N ARG A 31 7.38 10.23 -1.82
CA ARG A 31 6.70 10.04 -3.12
C ARG A 31 7.25 8.86 -3.94
N SER A 32 8.50 8.48 -3.70
CA SER A 32 9.12 7.31 -4.34
C SER A 32 8.46 5.98 -3.93
N HIS A 33 7.75 5.94 -2.81
CA HIS A 33 7.16 4.73 -2.22
C HIS A 33 5.63 4.62 -2.41
N PHE A 34 5.00 5.55 -3.14
CA PHE A 34 3.63 5.35 -3.59
C PHE A 34 3.59 4.21 -4.61
N ASP A 35 2.97 3.11 -4.26
CA ASP A 35 2.82 1.96 -5.16
C ASP A 35 1.53 1.19 -4.83
N ALA A 36 1.22 0.17 -5.62
CA ALA A 36 0.15 -0.78 -5.33
C ALA A 36 0.48 -2.18 -5.84
N ILE A 37 -0.14 -3.19 -5.23
CA ILE A 37 -0.09 -4.58 -5.72
C ILE A 37 -1.50 -5.15 -5.86
N GLU A 38 -1.79 -5.73 -7.02
CA GLU A 38 -3.07 -6.38 -7.27
C GLU A 38 -3.12 -7.75 -6.57
N VAL A 39 -4.18 -7.98 -5.80
CA VAL A 39 -4.43 -9.23 -5.09
C VAL A 39 -5.82 -9.78 -5.43
N GLY A 40 -5.92 -11.10 -5.42
CA GLY A 40 -7.18 -11.82 -5.56
C GLY A 40 -6.94 -13.33 -5.49
N ILE A 41 -8.01 -14.05 -5.14
CA ILE A 41 -8.01 -15.51 -4.97
C ILE A 41 -9.10 -16.05 -5.89
N ASN A 42 -8.76 -17.02 -6.74
CA ASN A 42 -9.66 -17.44 -7.83
C ASN A 42 -11.04 -17.92 -7.37
N ASP A 43 -11.15 -18.53 -6.19
CA ASP A 43 -12.40 -19.09 -5.65
C ASP A 43 -12.95 -18.37 -4.41
N ALA A 44 -12.40 -17.19 -4.05
CA ALA A 44 -12.79 -16.40 -2.88
C ALA A 44 -12.87 -14.88 -3.17
N PRO A 45 -13.59 -14.08 -2.36
CA PRO A 45 -14.47 -14.50 -1.27
C PRO A 45 -15.78 -15.10 -1.82
N ARG A 46 -16.23 -16.22 -1.24
CA ARG A 46 -17.61 -16.71 -1.42
C ARG A 46 -18.59 -15.82 -0.66
N ALA A 47 -19.89 -16.04 -0.86
CA ALA A 47 -20.95 -15.15 -0.35
C ALA A 47 -20.93 -14.93 1.18
N ASN A 48 -20.35 -15.85 1.95
CA ASN A 48 -20.27 -15.83 3.41
C ASN A 48 -18.82 -15.73 3.93
N GLU A 49 -17.89 -15.24 3.11
CA GLU A 49 -16.47 -15.13 3.43
C GLU A 49 -15.97 -13.69 3.34
N ILE A 50 -14.81 -13.43 3.96
CA ILE A 50 -14.04 -12.21 3.80
C ILE A 50 -12.58 -12.57 3.52
N VAL A 51 -11.97 -11.87 2.56
CA VAL A 51 -10.52 -11.94 2.32
C VAL A 51 -9.87 -10.74 2.98
N LEU A 52 -8.90 -11.00 3.86
CA LEU A 52 -8.06 -9.97 4.49
C LEU A 52 -6.68 -10.00 3.84
N VAL A 53 -6.15 -8.82 3.50
CA VAL A 53 -4.87 -8.69 2.81
C VAL A 53 -3.99 -7.67 3.53
N LEU A 54 -2.72 -8.03 3.72
CA LEU A 54 -1.65 -7.14 4.14
C LEU A 54 -0.53 -7.19 3.09
N ALA A 55 0.02 -6.02 2.75
CA ALA A 55 1.11 -5.91 1.77
C ALA A 55 2.28 -5.14 2.37
N MET A 56 3.50 -5.56 2.04
CA MET A 56 4.76 -4.90 2.40
C MET A 56 5.68 -4.91 1.20
N THR A 57 6.51 -3.87 1.06
CA THR A 57 7.55 -3.78 0.04
C THR A 57 8.90 -3.49 0.70
N THR A 58 9.99 -3.80 0.00
CA THR A 58 11.35 -3.58 0.49
C THR A 58 11.93 -2.22 0.10
N GLY A 59 11.20 -1.40 -0.69
CA GLY A 59 11.74 -0.14 -1.18
C GLY A 59 10.81 0.63 -2.14
N PRO A 60 11.38 1.63 -2.85
CA PRO A 60 10.64 2.51 -3.75
C PRO A 60 10.30 1.82 -5.08
N ARG A 61 9.49 2.50 -5.91
CA ARG A 61 9.25 2.08 -7.31
C ARG A 61 10.58 1.97 -8.07
N VAL A 62 10.70 0.94 -8.91
CA VAL A 62 11.92 0.60 -9.68
C VAL A 62 12.46 1.79 -10.49
N HIS A 63 11.57 2.64 -11.02
CA HIS A 63 11.92 3.83 -11.79
C HIS A 63 11.39 5.12 -11.15
N ALA A 64 11.52 5.26 -9.82
CA ALA A 64 11.12 6.46 -9.10
C ALA A 64 11.85 7.71 -9.63
N ARG A 65 11.10 8.65 -10.21
CA ARG A 65 11.64 9.83 -10.91
C ARG A 65 10.75 11.07 -10.84
N ALA A 66 9.86 11.13 -9.85
CA ALA A 66 8.81 12.15 -9.75
C ALA A 66 9.05 13.21 -8.65
N GLY A 67 10.28 13.32 -8.14
CA GLY A 67 10.64 14.23 -7.04
C GLY A 67 9.85 13.96 -5.75
N GLY A 68 9.62 15.01 -4.96
CA GLY A 68 8.92 14.94 -3.66
C GLY A 68 9.86 14.73 -2.48
N LEU A 69 9.30 14.44 -1.30
CA LEU A 69 10.07 14.12 -0.10
C LEU A 69 10.87 12.84 -0.33
N GLU A 70 12.19 12.88 -0.12
CA GLU A 70 13.04 11.70 -0.18
C GLU A 70 13.08 10.97 1.15
N ALA A 71 13.31 9.65 1.12
CA ALA A 71 13.36 8.85 2.35
C ALA A 71 14.46 9.28 3.33
N LYS A 72 15.55 9.87 2.82
CA LYS A 72 16.66 10.38 3.62
C LYS A 72 16.33 11.70 4.34
N ASP A 73 15.31 12.43 3.85
CA ASP A 73 14.91 13.74 4.37
C ASP A 73 13.78 13.63 5.40
N ILE A 74 13.46 12.40 5.83
CA ILE A 74 12.38 12.14 6.78
C ILE A 74 12.77 12.68 8.16
N LYS A 75 11.88 13.49 8.76
CA LYS A 75 11.99 13.85 10.18
C LYS A 75 11.40 12.76 11.06
N GLY A 76 10.27 12.18 10.63
CA GLY A 76 9.63 11.06 11.28
C GLY A 76 9.01 11.47 12.61
N GLU A 77 8.39 12.64 12.69
CA GLU A 77 7.73 13.13 13.92
C GLU A 77 6.23 12.81 13.90
N ASP A 78 5.58 13.03 12.76
CA ASP A 78 4.12 12.99 12.58
C ASP A 78 3.63 11.81 11.71
N GLY A 79 4.55 11.00 11.18
CA GLY A 79 4.22 9.93 10.24
C GLY A 79 3.85 10.42 8.84
N LEU A 80 3.96 11.71 8.56
CA LEU A 80 3.70 12.32 7.25
C LEU A 80 5.00 12.71 6.55
N ARG A 81 5.96 13.30 7.27
CA ARG A 81 7.21 13.82 6.71
C ARG A 81 8.45 13.43 7.51
#